data_AF-A0A3E2HPU7-F1
#
_entry.id   AF-A0A3E2HPU7-F1
#
_cell.length_a   1.000
_cell.length_b   1.000
_cell.length_c   1.000
_cell.angle_alpha   90.00
_cell.angle_beta   90.00
_cell.angle_gamma   90.00
#
_symmetry.space_group_name_H-M   'P 1'
#
loop_
_entity.id
_entity.type
_entity.pdbx_description
1 polymer ?
#
loop_
_entity_poly.entity_id
_entity_poly.type
_entity_poly.pdbx_seq_one_letter_code
_entity_poly.pdbx_strand_id
1 'polypeptide(L)'
;MPMKLEGSCQCGGVEFNLESHTPVPYQLCACSICRKVGGYSGSVNLGGIASTLDITKGKDLIKKYNAIKDRGTPKEEKCISERNFCSNCSTMLWLWDETWPELIHPFASAIDTELPVPDEMVCVKANSKPDWQLWRAVELSSTTTTFLSPPPIMSSPKGQTVDLASLSTQQLSQVKKQLDDELEHLTNSFTKLRAAQAKFRECLRSIANGVGSNVEGKPVLVPLTSSLYVPGTIADTENVIVDVGTGFYVEKSTKDATKFYEAKVEELGTNLKDLEAIVQGKSNNLRVVEDVLRQKVLNSTAATAS
;
A
#
# COMPACT_ATOMS: atom_id res chain seq x y z
N MET A 1 21.58 -11.79 11.49
CA MET A 1 21.08 -13.11 11.91
C MET A 1 19.56 -13.02 11.96
N PRO A 2 18.81 -14.00 11.41
CA PRO A 2 17.37 -14.00 11.51
C PRO A 2 16.93 -14.09 12.98
N MET A 3 15.82 -13.44 13.31
CA MET A 3 15.18 -13.50 14.62
C MET A 3 14.20 -14.66 14.65
N LYS A 4 14.23 -15.45 15.72
CA LYS A 4 13.21 -16.48 15.97
C LYS A 4 11.92 -15.81 16.45
N LEU A 5 10.82 -16.11 15.79
CA LEU A 5 9.46 -15.72 16.16
C LEU A 5 8.72 -16.94 16.71
N GLU A 6 8.06 -16.76 17.84
CA GLU A 6 7.20 -17.73 18.49
C GLU A 6 5.78 -17.19 18.46
N GLY A 7 4.83 -18.06 18.13
CA GLY A 7 3.44 -17.67 17.95
C GLY A 7 2.47 -18.76 18.38
N SER A 8 1.26 -18.34 18.73
CA SER A 8 0.21 -19.22 19.18
C SER A 8 -1.17 -18.72 18.75
N CYS A 9 -2.16 -19.61 18.86
CA CYS A 9 -3.56 -19.23 18.71
C CYS A 9 -4.17 -18.77 20.05
N GLN A 10 -5.29 -18.05 20.00
CA GLN A 10 -5.93 -17.50 21.19
C GLN A 10 -6.30 -18.56 22.23
N CYS A 11 -6.72 -19.76 21.80
CA CYS A 11 -7.07 -20.84 22.73
C CYS A 11 -5.87 -21.68 23.22
N GLY A 12 -4.65 -21.35 22.80
CA GLY A 12 -3.44 -22.10 23.15
C GLY A 12 -3.37 -23.52 22.58
N GLY A 13 -4.28 -23.86 21.66
CA GLY A 13 -4.33 -25.18 21.03
C GLY A 13 -3.24 -25.37 19.97
N VAL A 14 -2.79 -24.28 19.34
CA VAL A 14 -1.74 -24.27 18.31
C VAL A 14 -0.60 -23.41 18.80
N GLU A 15 0.62 -23.92 18.67
CA GLU A 15 1.88 -23.20 18.93
C GLU A 15 2.83 -23.49 17.76
N PHE A 16 3.59 -22.49 17.34
CA PHE A 16 4.54 -22.59 16.24
C PHE A 16 5.72 -21.63 16.44
N ASN A 17 6.81 -21.91 15.73
CA ASN A 17 7.94 -21.00 15.62
C ASN A 17 8.46 -20.93 14.19
N LEU A 18 9.11 -19.83 13.83
CA LEU A 18 9.79 -19.65 12.54
C LEU A 18 10.88 -18.58 12.64
N GLU A 19 11.78 -18.52 11.67
CA GLU A 19 12.81 -17.49 11.56
C GLU A 19 12.36 -16.34 10.65
N SER A 20 12.78 -15.12 10.98
CA SER A 20 12.48 -13.93 10.19
C SER A 20 13.70 -13.02 10.04
N HIS A 21 13.99 -12.61 8.81
CA HIS A 21 14.94 -11.52 8.53
C HIS A 21 14.33 -10.13 8.73
N THR A 22 13.00 -10.04 8.82
CA THR A 22 12.22 -8.81 8.93
C THR A 22 11.13 -8.95 9.99
N PRO A 23 11.52 -9.08 11.29
CA PRO A 23 10.59 -9.32 12.39
C PRO A 23 9.78 -8.06 12.77
N VAL A 24 9.44 -7.21 11.82
CA VAL A 24 8.73 -5.95 12.02
C VAL A 24 7.34 -6.06 11.38
N PRO A 25 6.24 -5.71 12.09
CA PRO A 25 4.92 -5.61 11.48
C PRO A 25 4.90 -4.49 10.42
N TYR A 26 5.05 -4.85 9.15
CA TYR A 26 5.38 -3.87 8.11
C TYR A 26 4.18 -3.47 7.24
N GLN A 27 3.15 -4.33 7.14
CA GLN A 27 2.04 -4.12 6.19
C GLN A 27 0.69 -4.41 6.80
N LEU A 28 -0.19 -3.41 6.75
CA LEU A 28 -1.62 -3.53 7.03
C LEU A 28 -2.40 -3.63 5.72
N CYS A 29 -3.02 -4.78 5.48
CA CYS A 29 -3.92 -4.96 4.35
C CYS A 29 -5.38 -4.75 4.79
N ALA A 30 -6.01 -3.69 4.29
CA ALA A 30 -7.39 -3.36 4.59
C ALA A 30 -8.35 -3.81 3.49
N CYS A 31 -8.09 -4.90 2.77
CA CYS A 31 -9.03 -5.43 1.78
C CYS A 31 -10.22 -6.16 2.42
N SER A 32 -11.30 -6.38 1.67
CA SER A 32 -12.50 -7.05 2.18
C SER A 32 -12.22 -8.45 2.75
N ILE A 33 -11.28 -9.19 2.15
CA ILE A 33 -10.84 -10.50 2.63
C ILE A 33 -10.19 -10.34 4.01
N CYS A 34 -9.14 -9.54 4.12
CA CYS A 34 -8.40 -9.34 5.38
C CYS A 34 -9.31 -8.78 6.49
N ARG A 35 -10.26 -7.91 6.15
CA ARG A 35 -11.23 -7.41 7.14
C ARG A 35 -12.20 -8.48 7.66
N LYS A 36 -12.56 -9.43 6.80
CA LYS A 36 -13.50 -10.51 7.15
C LYS A 36 -12.83 -11.67 7.88
N VAL A 37 -11.58 -11.99 7.51
CA VAL A 37 -10.87 -13.15 8.08
C VAL A 37 -9.93 -12.77 9.22
N GLY A 38 -9.32 -11.58 9.18
CA GLY A 38 -8.27 -11.18 10.13
C GLY A 38 -8.71 -10.21 11.22
N GLY A 39 -9.78 -9.44 11.01
CA GLY A 39 -10.30 -8.49 12.00
C GLY A 39 -10.82 -7.21 11.37
N TYR A 40 -11.57 -6.40 12.12
CA TYR A 40 -12.33 -5.26 11.57
C TYR A 40 -11.47 -4.24 10.79
N SER A 41 -10.20 -4.07 11.18
CA SER A 41 -9.24 -3.16 10.52
C SER A 41 -8.39 -3.83 9.42
N GLY A 42 -8.54 -5.13 9.20
CA GLY A 42 -7.72 -5.89 8.26
C GLY A 42 -6.71 -6.78 8.97
N SER A 43 -5.62 -7.10 8.27
CA SER A 43 -4.57 -8.00 8.76
C SER A 43 -3.21 -7.33 8.67
N VAL A 44 -2.41 -7.44 9.73
CA VAL A 44 -1.02 -7.00 9.75
C VAL A 44 -0.12 -8.21 9.56
N ASN A 45 0.71 -8.19 8.52
CA ASN A 45 1.61 -9.29 8.19
C ASN A 45 3.04 -8.97 8.62
N LEU A 46 3.79 -10.03 8.96
CA LEU A 46 5.24 -10.03 9.07
C LEU A 46 5.86 -10.85 7.94
N GLY A 47 7.18 -10.74 7.79
CA GLY A 47 7.96 -11.66 6.98
C GLY A 47 8.44 -12.85 7.80
N GLY A 48 8.56 -13.99 7.15
CA GLY A 48 9.12 -15.20 7.71
C GLY A 48 9.72 -16.10 6.64
N ILE A 49 10.62 -16.98 7.05
CA ILE A 49 11.28 -17.95 6.18
C ILE A 49 10.48 -19.25 6.24
N ALA A 50 9.83 -19.61 5.14
CA ALA A 50 8.85 -20.71 5.12
C ALA A 50 9.46 -22.06 5.53
N SER A 51 10.71 -22.34 5.14
CA SER A 51 11.41 -23.59 5.44
C SER A 51 11.73 -23.77 6.93
N THR A 52 11.66 -22.71 7.73
CA THR A 52 11.94 -22.72 9.18
C THR A 52 10.68 -22.84 10.03
N LEU A 53 9.49 -22.89 9.42
CA LEU A 53 8.24 -23.05 10.14
C LEU A 53 8.20 -24.42 10.84
N ASP A 54 8.14 -24.39 12.16
CA ASP A 54 7.99 -25.55 13.01
C ASP A 54 6.71 -25.43 13.85
N ILE A 55 5.80 -26.38 13.69
CA ILE A 55 4.53 -26.43 14.44
C ILE A 55 4.76 -27.33 15.65
N THR A 56 4.96 -26.71 16.81
CA THR A 56 5.29 -27.41 18.05
C THR A 56 4.07 -28.06 18.70
N LYS A 57 2.87 -27.56 18.42
CA LYS A 57 1.61 -28.06 19.01
C LYS A 57 0.41 -27.85 18.09
N GLY A 58 -0.54 -28.79 18.12
CA GLY A 58 -1.88 -28.60 17.53
C GLY A 58 -1.94 -28.61 16.01
N LYS A 59 -1.04 -29.34 15.34
CA LYS A 59 -1.01 -29.44 13.86
C LYS A 59 -2.33 -29.92 13.27
N ASP A 60 -3.06 -30.78 13.97
CA ASP A 60 -4.39 -31.29 13.63
C ASP A 60 -5.51 -30.24 13.73
N LEU A 61 -5.30 -29.20 14.54
CA LEU A 61 -6.21 -28.07 14.70
C LEU A 61 -6.03 -27.01 13.61
N ILE A 62 -5.02 -27.12 12.75
CA ILE A 62 -4.77 -26.14 11.70
C ILE A 62 -5.63 -26.48 10.48
N LYS A 63 -6.40 -25.49 10.02
CA LYS A 63 -7.17 -25.56 8.77
C LYS A 63 -6.68 -24.51 7.79
N LYS A 64 -6.83 -24.83 6.51
CA LYS A 64 -6.45 -23.97 5.39
C LYS A 64 -7.69 -23.41 4.72
N TYR A 65 -7.66 -22.13 4.43
CA TYR A 65 -8.71 -21.44 3.68
C TYR A 65 -8.11 -20.62 2.55
N ASN A 66 -8.56 -20.89 1.33
CA ASN A 66 -8.29 -20.07 0.15
C ASN A 66 -9.42 -19.07 -0.02
N ALA A 67 -9.11 -17.77 0.06
CA ALA A 67 -10.11 -16.72 -0.05
C ALA A 67 -10.67 -16.62 -1.48
N ILE A 68 -11.84 -15.98 -1.60
CA ILE A 68 -12.44 -15.65 -2.91
C ILE A 68 -12.24 -14.15 -3.13
N LYS A 69 -11.49 -13.78 -4.18
CA LYS A 69 -11.35 -12.38 -4.62
C LYS A 69 -12.52 -11.98 -5.51
N ASP A 70 -12.86 -10.69 -5.47
CA ASP A 70 -13.93 -10.07 -6.27
C ASP A 70 -15.27 -10.81 -6.20
N ARG A 71 -15.57 -11.36 -5.00
CA ARG A 71 -16.75 -12.17 -4.72
C ARG A 71 -18.05 -11.44 -5.08
N GLY A 72 -18.91 -12.10 -5.84
CA GLY A 72 -20.18 -11.55 -6.33
C GLY A 72 -20.05 -10.69 -7.58
N THR A 73 -18.91 -10.69 -8.26
CA THR A 73 -18.69 -9.97 -9.53
C THR A 73 -18.33 -10.95 -10.66
N PRO A 74 -18.39 -10.53 -11.94
CA PRO A 74 -17.94 -11.35 -13.06
C PRO A 74 -16.45 -11.75 -13.02
N LYS A 75 -15.64 -11.13 -12.16
CA LYS A 75 -14.21 -11.42 -11.97
C LYS A 75 -13.94 -12.28 -10.74
N GLU A 76 -14.97 -12.90 -10.17
CA GLU A 76 -14.83 -13.77 -9.00
C GLU A 76 -13.85 -14.91 -9.27
N GLU A 77 -12.88 -15.10 -8.36
CA GLU A 77 -11.85 -16.13 -8.50
C GLU A 77 -11.35 -16.56 -7.13
N LYS A 78 -10.99 -17.84 -7.01
CA LYS A 78 -10.38 -18.40 -5.80
C LYS A 78 -8.89 -18.05 -5.76
N CYS A 79 -8.44 -17.44 -4.67
CA CYS A 79 -7.02 -17.16 -4.43
C CYS A 79 -6.23 -18.46 -4.25
N ILE A 80 -5.03 -18.51 -4.81
CA ILE A 80 -4.07 -19.60 -4.57
C ILE A 80 -3.45 -19.54 -3.17
N SER A 81 -3.28 -18.34 -2.61
CA SER A 81 -2.80 -18.18 -1.23
C SER A 81 -3.65 -18.91 -0.19
N GLU A 82 -2.96 -19.64 0.67
CA GLU A 82 -3.49 -20.42 1.79
C GLU A 82 -3.42 -19.61 3.08
N ARG A 83 -4.59 -19.39 3.70
CA ARG A 83 -4.67 -18.84 5.05
C ARG A 83 -4.79 -19.98 6.05
N ASN A 84 -3.80 -20.09 6.93
CA ASN A 84 -3.75 -21.10 7.97
C ASN A 84 -4.31 -20.51 9.27
N PHE A 85 -5.26 -21.20 9.87
CA PHE A 85 -5.97 -20.74 11.06
C PHE A 85 -6.29 -21.89 12.01
N CYS A 86 -6.45 -21.56 13.30
CA CYS A 86 -6.88 -22.54 14.29
C CYS A 86 -8.38 -22.84 14.14
N SER A 87 -8.74 -24.10 13.98
CA SER A 87 -10.13 -24.56 13.85
C SER A 87 -11.00 -24.32 15.08
N ASN A 88 -10.38 -24.22 16.27
CA ASN A 88 -11.09 -24.07 17.53
C ASN A 88 -11.44 -22.61 17.83
N CYS A 89 -10.48 -21.69 17.69
CA CYS A 89 -10.67 -20.27 18.02
C CYS A 89 -10.66 -19.31 16.82
N SER A 90 -10.46 -19.82 15.60
CA SER A 90 -10.37 -19.03 14.37
C SER A 90 -9.22 -18.02 14.32
N THR A 91 -8.25 -18.06 15.25
CA THR A 91 -7.04 -17.22 15.15
C THR A 91 -6.34 -17.51 13.82
N MET A 92 -6.17 -16.45 13.03
CA MET A 92 -5.40 -16.46 11.81
C MET A 92 -3.92 -16.52 12.17
N LEU A 93 -3.23 -17.56 11.71
CA LEU A 93 -1.84 -17.84 12.09
C LEU A 93 -0.87 -17.25 11.07
N TRP A 94 -0.98 -17.67 9.80
CA TRP A 94 -0.16 -17.16 8.70
C TRP A 94 -0.84 -17.30 7.35
N LEU A 95 -0.30 -16.59 6.37
CA LEU A 95 -0.57 -16.73 4.95
C LEU A 95 0.66 -17.34 4.25
N TRP A 96 0.43 -18.30 3.36
CA TRP A 96 1.45 -18.87 2.48
C TRP A 96 0.91 -18.90 1.05
N ASP A 97 1.77 -18.73 0.05
CA ASP A 97 1.37 -18.75 -1.36
C ASP A 97 2.39 -19.55 -2.16
N GLU A 98 1.93 -20.47 -3.01
CA GLU A 98 2.79 -21.34 -3.81
C GLU A 98 3.65 -20.58 -4.83
N THR A 99 3.28 -19.33 -5.16
CA THR A 99 4.05 -18.45 -6.07
C THR A 99 5.39 -18.04 -5.44
N TRP A 100 5.45 -17.98 -4.10
CA TRP A 100 6.63 -17.59 -3.33
C TRP A 100 6.86 -18.61 -2.22
N PRO A 101 7.24 -19.85 -2.57
CA PRO A 101 7.26 -20.98 -1.63
C PRO A 101 8.25 -20.78 -0.47
N GLU A 102 9.27 -19.94 -0.66
CA GLU A 102 10.28 -19.55 0.34
C GLU A 102 9.76 -18.57 1.40
N LEU A 103 8.64 -17.87 1.12
CA LEU A 103 8.09 -16.85 1.99
C LEU A 103 6.86 -17.37 2.75
N ILE A 104 6.81 -17.02 4.04
CA ILE A 104 5.61 -17.19 4.86
C ILE A 104 5.29 -15.86 5.54
N HIS A 105 4.01 -15.53 5.65
CA HIS A 105 3.55 -14.27 6.22
C HIS A 105 2.73 -14.52 7.48
N PRO A 106 3.37 -14.66 8.65
CA PRO A 106 2.63 -14.75 9.90
C PRO A 106 1.87 -13.45 10.19
N PHE A 107 0.69 -13.59 10.79
CA PHE A 107 -0.08 -12.43 11.22
C PHE A 107 0.46 -11.94 12.56
N ALA A 108 0.63 -10.62 12.70
CA ALA A 108 1.14 -10.02 13.94
C ALA A 108 0.28 -10.38 15.16
N SER A 109 -1.01 -10.61 14.96
CA SER A 109 -1.95 -11.03 16.01
C SER A 109 -1.74 -12.45 16.54
N ALA A 110 -0.89 -13.25 15.89
CA ALA A 110 -0.60 -14.63 16.27
C ALA A 110 0.86 -14.82 16.70
N ILE A 111 1.65 -13.74 16.81
CA ILE A 111 3.03 -13.78 17.28
C ILE A 111 3.06 -13.34 18.75
N ASP A 112 3.66 -14.17 19.59
CA ASP A 112 3.81 -13.93 21.03
C ASP A 112 5.16 -13.29 21.36
N THR A 113 6.17 -13.48 20.51
CA THR A 113 7.45 -12.78 20.62
C THR A 113 7.22 -11.27 20.55
N GLU A 114 7.86 -10.51 21.44
CA GLU A 114 7.75 -9.04 21.45
C GLU A 114 8.29 -8.47 20.13
N LEU A 115 7.40 -7.79 19.39
CA LEU A 115 7.70 -7.25 18.08
C LEU A 115 8.18 -5.80 18.17
N PRO A 116 9.24 -5.41 17.44
CA PRO A 116 9.65 -4.02 17.31
C PRO A 116 8.52 -3.15 16.74
N VAL A 117 8.50 -1.89 17.19
CA VAL A 117 7.59 -0.88 16.64
C VAL A 117 8.06 -0.52 15.23
N PRO A 118 7.20 -0.61 14.20
CA PRO A 118 7.56 -0.19 12.86
C PRO A 118 7.72 1.33 12.77
N ASP A 119 8.81 1.81 12.19
CA ASP A 119 8.99 3.24 11.85
C ASP A 119 7.94 3.70 10.83
N GLU A 120 7.60 2.83 9.89
CA GLU A 120 6.59 3.06 8.87
C GLU A 120 5.70 1.83 8.67
N MET A 121 4.40 2.06 8.40
CA MET A 121 3.43 0.99 8.12
C MET A 121 2.88 1.13 6.70
N VAL A 122 3.12 0.13 5.87
CA VAL A 122 2.58 0.08 4.51
C VAL A 122 1.11 -0.31 4.54
N CYS A 123 0.24 0.65 4.23
CA CYS A 123 -1.20 0.45 4.18
C CYS A 123 -1.65 0.14 2.75
N VAL A 124 -2.09 -1.10 2.50
CA VAL A 124 -2.46 -1.56 1.15
C VAL A 124 -3.97 -1.75 0.99
N LYS A 125 -4.41 -1.74 -0.28
CA LYS A 125 -5.82 -1.94 -0.70
C LYS A 125 -6.76 -0.87 -0.14
N ALA A 126 -6.30 0.39 -0.14
CA ALA A 126 -7.09 1.56 0.27
C ALA A 126 -8.41 1.71 -0.49
N ASN A 127 -8.44 1.34 -1.78
CA ASN A 127 -9.65 1.32 -2.60
C ASN A 127 -10.73 0.33 -2.12
N SER A 128 -10.37 -0.65 -1.27
CA SER A 128 -11.31 -1.61 -0.67
C SER A 128 -11.63 -1.27 0.78
N LYS A 129 -10.94 -0.28 1.38
CA LYS A 129 -11.12 0.14 2.77
C LYS A 129 -12.45 0.91 2.89
N PRO A 130 -13.32 0.58 3.85
CA PRO A 130 -14.53 1.36 4.09
C PRO A 130 -14.19 2.72 4.71
N ASP A 131 -15.05 3.71 4.50
CA ASP A 131 -14.80 5.09 4.95
C ASP A 131 -14.73 5.23 6.47
N TRP A 132 -15.54 4.44 7.20
CA TRP A 132 -15.55 4.44 8.68
C TRP A 132 -14.24 3.91 9.30
N GLN A 133 -13.41 3.21 8.53
CA GLN A 133 -12.15 2.68 9.03
C GLN A 133 -11.06 3.75 8.90
N LEU A 134 -10.48 4.18 10.02
CA LEU A 134 -9.36 5.10 10.00
C LEU A 134 -8.04 4.35 9.76
N TRP A 135 -7.18 4.89 8.91
CA TRP A 135 -5.76 4.58 9.00
C TRP A 135 -5.27 5.26 10.26
N ARG A 136 -4.76 4.51 11.25
CA ARG A 136 -4.10 5.17 12.38
C ARG A 136 -2.83 5.81 11.83
N ALA A 137 -2.79 7.14 11.78
CA ALA A 137 -1.53 7.85 11.71
C ALA A 137 -0.79 7.52 13.01
N VAL A 138 0.38 6.89 12.91
CA VAL A 138 1.24 6.71 14.06
C VAL A 138 1.86 8.07 14.34
N GLU A 139 1.25 8.88 15.21
CA GLU A 139 1.96 10.01 15.83
C GLU A 139 2.99 9.42 16.81
N LEU A 140 4.22 9.24 16.33
CA LEU A 140 5.39 9.01 17.17
C LEU A 140 5.75 10.32 17.88
N SER A 141 4.99 10.70 18.91
CA SER A 141 5.54 11.55 19.97
C SER A 141 4.79 11.36 21.29
N SER A 142 5.57 11.07 22.32
CA SER A 142 5.13 10.95 23.70
C SER A 142 4.71 12.30 24.27
N THR A 143 3.45 12.72 24.09
CA THR A 143 2.73 13.56 25.07
C THR A 143 1.25 13.72 24.72
N THR A 144 0.39 13.22 25.62
CA THR A 144 -1.00 13.65 25.89
C THR A 144 -1.89 13.94 24.68
N THR A 145 -2.57 12.92 24.14
CA THR A 145 -3.65 13.12 23.17
C THR A 145 -4.98 13.38 23.87
N THR A 146 -5.39 14.65 23.95
CA THR A 146 -6.79 15.02 24.09
C THR A 146 -7.57 14.50 22.89
N PHE A 147 -8.64 13.74 23.15
CA PHE A 147 -9.62 13.29 22.16
C PHE A 147 -10.23 14.51 21.44
N LEU A 148 -9.79 14.78 20.21
CA LEU A 148 -10.53 15.59 19.26
C LEU A 148 -11.51 14.68 18.52
N SER A 149 -12.78 14.76 18.90
CA SER A 149 -13.89 14.22 18.13
C SER A 149 -13.88 14.81 16.70
N PRO A 150 -14.03 14.01 15.65
CA PRO A 150 -14.24 14.55 14.31
C PRO A 150 -15.64 15.18 14.20
N PRO A 151 -15.81 16.26 13.41
CA PRO A 151 -17.14 16.78 13.11
C PRO A 151 -17.94 15.75 12.29
N PRO A 152 -19.28 15.80 12.31
CA PRO A 152 -20.09 14.86 11.54
C PRO A 152 -19.89 15.08 10.05
N ILE A 153 -19.29 14.10 9.37
CA ILE A 153 -19.24 14.06 7.90
C ILE A 153 -20.59 13.54 7.42
N MET A 154 -21.41 14.44 6.87
CA MET A 154 -22.59 14.07 6.11
C MET A 154 -22.18 13.15 4.95
N SER A 155 -22.75 11.96 4.92
CA SER A 155 -22.71 11.06 3.77
C SER A 155 -23.36 11.75 2.57
N SER A 156 -22.59 12.06 1.53
CA SER A 156 -23.16 12.48 0.24
C SER A 156 -23.79 11.27 -0.45
N PRO A 157 -25.10 11.29 -0.77
CA PRO A 157 -25.71 10.28 -1.62
C PRO A 157 -25.20 10.44 -3.06
N LYS A 158 -25.22 9.34 -3.80
CA LYS A 158 -24.92 9.25 -5.22
C LYS A 158 -25.57 10.39 -6.02
N GLY A 159 -24.76 11.13 -6.79
CA GLY A 159 -25.15 11.85 -8.00
C GLY A 159 -26.37 12.78 -7.87
N GLN A 160 -26.30 13.80 -7.03
CA GLN A 160 -27.16 14.97 -7.17
C GLN A 160 -26.38 16.03 -7.95
N THR A 161 -26.86 16.37 -9.15
CA THR A 161 -26.39 17.55 -9.88
C THR A 161 -26.78 18.78 -9.06
N VAL A 162 -25.84 19.28 -8.25
CA VAL A 162 -26.03 20.49 -7.45
C VAL A 162 -26.09 21.68 -8.41
N ASP A 163 -27.21 22.39 -8.43
CA ASP A 163 -27.34 23.62 -9.19
C ASP A 163 -26.53 24.74 -8.51
N LEU A 164 -25.36 25.04 -9.08
CA LEU A 164 -24.43 26.07 -8.59
C LEU A 164 -25.05 27.47 -8.56
N ALA A 165 -26.08 27.73 -9.38
CA ALA A 165 -26.79 29.00 -9.39
C ALA A 165 -27.66 29.21 -8.13
N SER A 166 -28.07 28.15 -7.45
CA SER A 166 -28.90 28.21 -6.24
C SER A 166 -28.13 28.47 -4.94
N LEU A 167 -26.79 28.30 -4.94
CA LEU A 167 -25.96 28.38 -3.73
C LEU A 167 -25.62 29.81 -3.30
N SER A 168 -25.49 30.07 -2.00
CA SER A 168 -24.99 31.37 -1.51
C SER A 168 -23.50 31.59 -1.83
N THR A 169 -23.04 32.84 -1.78
CA THR A 169 -21.60 33.18 -1.97
C THR A 169 -20.71 32.51 -0.92
N GLN A 170 -21.18 32.37 0.32
CA GLN A 170 -20.47 31.65 1.38
C GLN A 170 -20.35 30.15 1.08
N GLN A 171 -21.43 29.50 0.61
CA GLN A 171 -21.39 28.09 0.24
C GLN A 171 -20.47 27.84 -0.96
N LEU A 172 -20.51 28.72 -1.97
CA LEU A 172 -19.60 28.63 -3.12
C LEU A 172 -18.13 28.80 -2.72
N SER A 173 -17.83 29.71 -1.78
CA SER A 173 -16.47 29.87 -1.25
C SER A 173 -15.99 28.63 -0.49
N GLN A 174 -16.87 27.96 0.26
CA GLN A 174 -16.56 26.69 0.93
C GLN A 174 -16.30 25.56 -0.07
N VAL A 175 -17.15 25.42 -1.11
CA VAL A 175 -16.97 24.43 -2.18
C VAL A 175 -15.67 24.68 -2.95
N LYS A 176 -15.35 25.95 -3.25
CA LYS A 176 -14.07 26.33 -3.85
C LYS A 176 -12.90 25.84 -3.00
N LYS A 177 -12.90 26.17 -1.70
CA LYS A 177 -11.83 25.74 -0.78
C LYS A 177 -11.68 24.22 -0.74
N GLN A 178 -12.78 23.48 -0.67
CA GLN A 178 -12.74 22.03 -0.71
C GLN A 178 -12.13 21.49 -2.01
N LEU A 179 -12.52 22.05 -3.16
CA LEU A 179 -11.98 21.65 -4.46
C LEU A 179 -10.48 21.99 -4.58
N ASP A 180 -10.04 23.13 -4.04
CA ASP A 180 -8.62 23.52 -3.97
C ASP A 180 -7.81 22.50 -3.16
N ASP A 181 -8.26 22.18 -1.93
CA ASP A 181 -7.58 21.22 -1.04
C ASP A 181 -7.50 19.83 -1.67
N GLU A 182 -8.58 19.38 -2.31
CA GLU A 182 -8.62 18.09 -3.02
C GLU A 182 -7.70 18.08 -4.25
N LEU A 183 -7.65 19.18 -5.01
CA LEU A 183 -6.78 19.31 -6.18
C LEU A 183 -5.31 19.28 -5.77
N GLU A 184 -4.95 19.96 -4.67
CA GLU A 184 -3.59 19.94 -4.12
C GLU A 184 -3.19 18.52 -3.71
N HIS A 185 -4.05 17.83 -2.95
CA HIS A 185 -3.79 16.45 -2.53
C HIS A 185 -3.58 15.49 -3.72
N LEU A 186 -4.43 15.59 -4.75
CA LEU A 186 -4.35 14.75 -5.95
C LEU A 186 -3.11 15.08 -6.79
N THR A 187 -2.75 16.36 -6.91
CA THR A 187 -1.55 16.81 -7.62
C THR A 187 -0.27 16.32 -6.93
N ASN A 188 -0.23 16.36 -5.60
CA ASN A 188 0.86 15.81 -4.80
C ASN A 188 0.98 14.28 -4.99
N SER A 189 -0.15 13.57 -5.00
CA SER A 189 -0.18 12.12 -5.25
C SER A 189 0.30 11.78 -6.67
N PHE A 190 -0.12 12.54 -7.67
CA PHE A 190 0.31 12.38 -9.07
C PHE A 190 1.83 12.54 -9.22
N THR A 191 2.40 13.57 -8.60
CA THR A 191 3.85 13.83 -8.64
C THR A 191 4.63 12.67 -8.01
N LYS A 192 4.16 12.15 -6.87
CA LYS A 192 4.79 10.98 -6.20
C LYS A 192 4.76 9.72 -7.07
N LEU A 193 3.61 9.41 -7.66
CA LEU A 193 3.46 8.24 -8.54
C LEU A 193 4.32 8.37 -9.80
N ARG A 194 4.42 9.58 -10.38
CA ARG A 194 5.26 9.84 -11.54
C ARG A 194 6.75 9.69 -11.22
N ALA A 195 7.19 10.14 -10.04
CA ALA A 195 8.55 9.92 -9.57
C ALA A 195 8.86 8.42 -9.37
N ALA A 196 7.91 7.65 -8.80
CA ALA A 196 8.06 6.20 -8.67
C ALA A 196 8.15 5.50 -10.04
N GLN A 197 7.31 5.89 -11.00
CA GLN A 197 7.38 5.34 -12.36
C GLN A 197 8.73 5.64 -13.04
N ALA A 198 9.29 6.84 -12.82
CA ALA A 198 10.61 7.20 -13.33
C ALA A 198 11.71 6.30 -12.74
N LYS A 199 11.67 6.03 -11.43
CA LYS A 199 12.60 5.09 -10.77
C LYS A 199 12.52 3.68 -11.35
N PHE A 200 11.32 3.14 -11.58
CA PHE A 200 11.19 1.81 -12.19
C PHE A 200 11.73 1.75 -13.63
N ARG A 201 11.54 2.82 -14.42
CA ARG A 201 12.16 2.92 -15.75
C ARG A 201 13.69 3.03 -15.69
N GLU A 202 14.21 3.69 -14.66
CA GLU A 202 15.64 3.75 -14.41
C GLU A 202 16.18 2.35 -14.04
N CYS A 203 15.48 1.59 -13.20
CA CYS A 203 15.84 0.19 -12.91
C CYS A 203 15.90 -0.67 -14.19
N LEU A 204 14.93 -0.53 -15.11
CA LEU A 204 14.96 -1.21 -16.41
C LEU A 204 16.20 -0.85 -17.23
N ARG A 205 16.57 0.45 -17.25
CA ARG A 205 17.77 0.91 -17.94
C ARG A 205 19.05 0.38 -17.29
N SER A 206 19.09 0.34 -15.95
CA SER A 206 20.21 -0.21 -15.19
C SER A 206 20.37 -1.71 -15.40
N ILE A 207 19.27 -2.46 -15.54
CA ILE A 207 19.34 -3.87 -15.91
C ILE A 207 19.88 -4.01 -17.35
N ALA A 208 19.34 -3.26 -18.31
CA ALA A 208 19.73 -3.39 -19.71
C ALA A 208 21.19 -3.00 -19.99
N ASN A 209 21.71 -1.98 -19.31
CA ASN A 209 23.04 -1.40 -19.59
C ASN A 209 24.09 -1.69 -18.50
N GLY A 210 23.66 -1.98 -17.28
CA GLY A 210 24.52 -2.13 -16.11
C GLY A 210 24.86 -3.57 -15.76
N VAL A 211 24.05 -4.54 -16.18
CA VAL A 211 24.27 -5.98 -15.96
C VAL A 211 24.05 -6.72 -17.27
N GLY A 212 25.14 -7.15 -17.88
CA GLY A 212 25.15 -7.90 -19.13
C GLY A 212 26.58 -8.23 -19.55
N SER A 213 26.73 -9.06 -20.58
CA SER A 213 28.02 -9.53 -21.08
C SER A 213 28.99 -8.39 -21.46
N ASN A 214 28.45 -7.23 -21.83
CA ASN A 214 29.24 -6.04 -22.16
C ASN A 214 30.03 -5.46 -20.97
N VAL A 215 29.63 -5.78 -19.74
CA VAL A 215 30.21 -5.26 -18.48
C VAL A 215 30.98 -6.35 -17.72
N GLU A 216 30.90 -7.60 -18.17
CA GLU A 216 31.57 -8.74 -17.55
C GLU A 216 33.10 -8.53 -17.52
N GLY A 217 33.68 -8.66 -16.32
CA GLY A 217 35.12 -8.46 -16.10
C GLY A 217 35.63 -7.02 -16.20
N LYS A 218 34.77 -6.03 -16.46
CA LYS A 218 35.16 -4.61 -16.49
C LYS A 218 35.00 -3.95 -15.11
N PRO A 219 35.92 -3.06 -14.70
CA PRO A 219 35.78 -2.32 -13.46
C PRO A 219 34.64 -1.30 -13.58
N VAL A 220 33.70 -1.35 -12.63
CA VAL A 220 32.59 -0.43 -12.45
C VAL A 220 32.80 0.36 -11.18
N LEU A 221 32.50 1.67 -11.21
CA LEU A 221 32.56 2.53 -10.04
C LEU A 221 31.23 2.45 -9.28
N VAL A 222 31.28 1.89 -8.07
CA VAL A 222 30.12 1.79 -7.19
C VAL A 222 30.16 2.95 -6.18
N PRO A 223 29.11 3.78 -6.08
CA PRO A 223 29.06 4.85 -5.09
C PRO A 223 28.94 4.25 -3.68
N LEU A 224 29.89 4.58 -2.81
CA LEU A 224 29.81 4.29 -1.37
C LEU A 224 29.05 5.40 -0.63
N THR A 225 29.25 6.64 -1.07
CA THR A 225 28.57 7.84 -0.56
C THR A 225 28.29 8.80 -1.71
N SER A 226 27.72 9.96 -1.43
CA SER A 226 27.47 11.02 -2.42
C SER A 226 28.72 11.58 -3.10
N SER A 227 29.92 11.34 -2.57
CA SER A 227 31.17 11.90 -3.11
C SER A 227 32.30 10.87 -3.25
N LEU A 228 32.08 9.62 -2.85
CA LEU A 228 33.09 8.56 -2.88
C LEU A 228 32.62 7.39 -3.72
N TYR A 229 33.45 7.00 -4.68
CA TYR A 229 33.23 5.84 -5.55
C TYR A 229 34.36 4.84 -5.35
N VAL A 230 34.01 3.55 -5.31
CA VAL A 230 34.97 2.45 -5.18
C VAL A 230 34.91 1.61 -6.45
N PRO A 231 36.06 1.26 -7.06
CA PRO A 231 36.09 0.35 -8.20
C PRO A 231 35.77 -1.08 -7.74
N GLY A 232 34.91 -1.77 -8.48
CA GLY A 232 34.56 -3.17 -8.27
C GLY A 232 34.22 -3.87 -9.59
N THR A 233 34.20 -5.19 -9.60
CA THR A 233 33.77 -6.00 -10.75
C THR A 233 32.48 -6.72 -10.41
N ILE A 234 31.55 -6.79 -11.36
CA ILE A 234 30.28 -7.51 -11.19
C ILE A 234 30.57 -9.02 -11.19
N ALA A 235 30.12 -9.72 -10.14
CA ALA A 235 30.36 -11.16 -9.97
C ALA A 235 29.35 -12.03 -10.74
N ASP A 236 28.10 -11.57 -10.87
CA ASP A 236 27.02 -12.26 -11.56
C ASP A 236 26.31 -11.28 -12.49
N THR A 237 26.21 -11.64 -13.78
CA THR A 237 25.54 -10.83 -14.81
C THR A 237 24.15 -11.36 -15.18
N GLU A 238 23.78 -12.55 -14.68
CA GLU A 238 22.51 -13.22 -14.99
C GLU A 238 21.45 -12.98 -13.93
N ASN A 239 21.84 -12.81 -12.65
CA ASN A 239 20.92 -12.61 -11.54
C ASN A 239 21.06 -11.22 -10.91
N VAL A 240 19.93 -10.66 -10.52
CA VAL A 240 19.82 -9.36 -9.85
C VAL A 240 18.91 -9.46 -8.63
N ILE A 241 19.25 -8.69 -7.61
CA ILE A 241 18.42 -8.56 -6.42
C ILE A 241 17.38 -7.46 -6.67
N VAL A 242 16.10 -7.83 -6.60
CA VAL A 242 14.97 -6.93 -6.87
C VAL A 242 14.23 -6.64 -5.57
N ASP A 243 14.04 -5.35 -5.28
CA ASP A 243 13.13 -4.90 -4.22
C ASP A 243 11.68 -5.12 -4.68
N VAL A 244 11.00 -6.06 -4.03
CA VAL A 244 9.58 -6.35 -4.31
C VAL A 244 8.63 -5.50 -3.46
N GLY A 245 9.21 -4.58 -2.67
CA GLY A 245 8.54 -3.72 -1.72
C GLY A 245 8.74 -4.21 -0.29
N THR A 246 8.35 -3.38 0.66
CA THR A 246 8.25 -3.74 2.08
C THR A 246 9.57 -4.19 2.73
N GLY A 247 10.69 -3.78 2.15
CA GLY A 247 12.04 -4.13 2.60
C GLY A 247 12.49 -5.53 2.19
N PHE A 248 11.77 -6.20 1.29
CA PHE A 248 12.13 -7.53 0.80
C PHE A 248 12.88 -7.44 -0.52
N TYR A 249 13.96 -8.22 -0.55
CA TYR A 249 14.83 -8.35 -1.69
C TYR A 249 14.80 -9.80 -2.15
N VAL A 250 14.40 -10.01 -3.40
CA VAL A 250 14.31 -11.35 -3.99
C VAL A 250 15.29 -11.42 -5.15
N GLU A 251 16.12 -12.45 -5.17
CA GLU A 251 16.98 -12.74 -6.31
C GLU A 251 16.14 -13.20 -7.50
N LYS A 252 16.32 -12.55 -8.65
CA LYS A 252 15.62 -12.85 -9.90
C LYS A 252 16.61 -12.86 -11.05
N SER A 253 16.31 -13.68 -12.06
CA SER A 253 17.01 -13.56 -13.34
C SER A 253 16.79 -12.17 -13.94
N THR A 254 17.74 -11.67 -14.72
CA THR A 254 17.61 -10.39 -15.44
C THR A 254 16.35 -10.32 -16.31
N LYS A 255 15.94 -11.46 -16.89
CA LYS A 255 14.71 -11.58 -17.70
C LYS A 255 13.45 -11.40 -16.84
N ASP A 256 13.40 -12.05 -15.68
CA ASP A 256 12.23 -11.97 -14.80
C ASP A 256 12.16 -10.62 -14.07
N ALA A 257 13.31 -10.04 -13.73
CA ALA A 257 13.39 -8.68 -13.21
C ALA A 257 12.88 -7.65 -14.23
N THR A 258 13.24 -7.81 -15.51
CA THR A 258 12.74 -6.95 -16.60
C THR A 258 11.21 -7.02 -16.69
N LYS A 259 10.64 -8.23 -16.76
CA LYS A 259 9.18 -8.43 -16.77
C LYS A 259 8.51 -7.82 -15.53
N PHE A 260 9.12 -7.97 -14.36
CA PHE A 260 8.59 -7.42 -13.11
C PHE A 260 8.49 -5.89 -13.15
N TYR A 261 9.56 -5.22 -13.57
CA TYR A 261 9.55 -3.75 -13.66
C TYR A 261 8.69 -3.23 -14.81
N GLU A 262 8.60 -3.92 -15.95
CA GLU A 262 7.69 -3.58 -17.04
C GLU A 262 6.22 -3.60 -16.57
N ALA A 263 5.81 -4.69 -15.89
CA ALA A 263 4.48 -4.80 -15.31
C ALA A 263 4.18 -3.67 -14.31
N LYS A 264 5.17 -3.30 -13.47
CA LYS A 264 5.03 -2.17 -12.53
C LYS A 264 4.90 -0.82 -13.24
N VAL A 265 5.67 -0.58 -14.30
CA VAL A 265 5.58 0.66 -15.09
C VAL A 265 4.22 0.79 -15.77
N GLU A 266 3.66 -0.32 -16.27
CA GLU A 266 2.33 -0.37 -16.88
C GLU A 266 1.21 -0.15 -15.85
N GLU A 267 1.28 -0.81 -14.69
CA GLU A 267 0.34 -0.64 -13.57
C GLU A 267 0.31 0.82 -13.11
N LEU A 268 1.49 1.42 -12.85
CA LEU A 268 1.58 2.84 -12.48
C LEU A 268 1.13 3.76 -13.62
N GLY A 269 1.37 3.38 -14.87
CA GLY A 269 0.92 4.14 -16.03
C GLY A 269 -0.60 4.24 -16.13
N THR A 270 -1.30 3.16 -15.83
CA THR A 270 -2.77 3.15 -15.78
C THR A 270 -3.28 4.02 -14.63
N ASN A 271 -2.73 3.85 -13.43
CA ASN A 271 -3.11 4.65 -12.26
C ASN A 271 -2.88 6.16 -12.48
N LEU A 272 -1.80 6.53 -13.18
CA LEU A 272 -1.51 7.93 -13.52
C LEU A 272 -2.52 8.51 -14.51
N LYS A 273 -2.96 7.74 -15.53
CA LYS A 273 -3.99 8.18 -16.48
C LYS A 273 -5.34 8.40 -15.80
N ASP A 274 -5.74 7.48 -14.92
CA ASP A 274 -6.98 7.61 -14.16
C ASP A 274 -6.95 8.84 -13.25
N LEU A 275 -5.82 9.07 -12.58
CA LEU A 275 -5.63 10.22 -11.72
C LEU A 275 -5.60 11.54 -12.51
N GLU A 276 -4.96 11.57 -13.68
CA GLU A 276 -4.95 12.71 -14.60
C GLU A 276 -6.37 13.10 -15.02
N ALA A 277 -7.21 12.12 -15.37
CA ALA A 277 -8.62 12.37 -15.70
C ALA A 277 -9.40 12.98 -14.51
N ILE A 278 -9.16 12.50 -13.30
CA ILE A 278 -9.79 13.03 -12.07
C ILE A 278 -9.33 14.45 -11.80
N VAL A 279 -8.02 14.73 -11.91
CA VAL A 279 -7.44 16.07 -11.70
C VAL A 279 -8.00 17.05 -12.71
N GLN A 280 -8.06 16.68 -14.00
CA GLN A 280 -8.64 17.52 -15.05
C GLN A 280 -10.12 17.80 -14.80
N GLY A 281 -10.89 16.77 -14.40
CA GLY A 281 -12.30 16.91 -14.05
C GLY A 281 -12.51 17.87 -12.88
N LYS A 282 -11.72 17.75 -11.81
CA LYS A 282 -11.81 18.64 -10.65
C LYS A 282 -11.34 20.07 -10.94
N SER A 283 -10.29 20.24 -11.74
CA SER A 283 -9.84 21.56 -12.20
C SER A 283 -10.92 22.26 -13.03
N ASN A 284 -11.61 21.55 -13.91
CA ASN A 284 -12.76 22.09 -14.65
C ASN A 284 -13.91 22.49 -13.71
N ASN A 285 -14.23 21.66 -12.71
CA ASN A 285 -15.28 21.97 -11.73
C ASN A 285 -14.92 23.21 -10.90
N LEU A 286 -13.67 23.34 -10.46
CA LEU A 286 -13.18 24.49 -9.73
C LEU A 286 -13.35 25.77 -10.57
N ARG A 287 -12.97 25.74 -11.84
CA ARG A 287 -13.14 26.87 -12.77
C ARG A 287 -14.61 27.29 -12.90
N VAL A 288 -15.53 26.33 -13.03
CA VAL A 288 -16.98 26.63 -13.10
C VAL A 288 -17.47 27.28 -11.79
N VAL A 289 -17.02 26.79 -10.63
CA VAL A 289 -17.36 27.36 -9.32
C VAL A 289 -16.82 28.79 -9.19
N GLU A 290 -15.60 29.04 -9.63
CA GLU A 290 -14.98 30.37 -9.63
C GLU A 290 -15.73 31.36 -10.54
N ASP A 291 -16.14 30.93 -11.74
CA ASP A 291 -16.89 31.76 -12.68
C ASP A 291 -18.27 32.14 -12.11
N VAL A 292 -19.00 31.18 -11.52
CA VAL A 292 -20.30 31.44 -10.86
C VAL A 292 -20.14 32.34 -9.64
N LEU A 293 -19.10 32.13 -8.83
CA LEU A 293 -18.81 32.98 -7.68
C LEU A 293 -18.52 34.42 -8.13
N ARG A 294 -17.73 34.59 -9.19
CA ARG A 294 -17.41 35.90 -9.77
C ARG A 294 -18.66 36.61 -10.30
N GLN A 295 -19.52 35.90 -11.03
CA GLN A 295 -20.79 36.46 -11.53
C GLN A 295 -21.71 36.91 -10.39
N LYS A 296 -21.84 36.11 -9.33
CA LYS A 296 -22.66 36.48 -8.16
C LYS A 296 -22.12 37.69 -7.43
N VAL A 297 -20.80 37.75 -7.21
CA VAL A 297 -20.18 38.92 -6.56
C VAL A 297 -20.43 40.18 -7.37
N LEU A 298 -20.25 40.16 -8.70
CA LEU A 298 -20.51 41.30 -9.59
C LEU A 298 -21.97 41.75 -9.57
N ASN A 299 -22.92 40.80 -9.57
CA ASN A 299 -24.36 41.12 -9.52
C ASN A 299 -24.78 41.69 -8.16
N SER A 300 -24.16 41.24 -7.06
CA SER A 300 -24.42 41.77 -5.72
C SER A 300 -23.89 43.19 -5.53
N THR A 301 -22.73 43.55 -6.09
CA THR A 301 -22.21 44.93 -6.07
C THR A 301 -23.00 45.87 -6.96
N ALA A 302 -23.50 45.41 -8.11
CA ALA A 302 -24.37 46.22 -8.96
C ALA A 302 -25.71 46.56 -8.28
N ALA A 303 -26.27 45.63 -7.50
CA ALA A 303 -27.51 45.82 -6.77
C ALA A 303 -27.40 46.72 -5.51
N THR A 304 -26.17 46.95 -4.99
CA THR A 304 -25.93 47.86 -3.86
C THR A 304 -25.55 49.27 -4.27
N ALA A 305 -25.26 49.48 -5.56
CA ALA A 305 -24.91 50.78 -6.14
C ALA A 305 -26.09 51.50 -6.83
N SER A 306 -27.30 50.91 -6.80
CA SER A 306 -28.57 51.49 -7.29
C SER A 306 -29.47 51.82 -6.11
#